data_AF-A0A833SNB4-F1
#
_entry.id   AF-A0A833SNB4-F1
#
_cell.length_a   1.000
_cell.length_b   1.000
_cell.length_c   1.000
_cell.angle_alpha   90.00
_cell.angle_beta   90.00
_cell.angle_gamma   90.00
#
_symmetry.space_group_name_H-M   'P 1'
#
loop_
_entity.id
_entity.type
_entity.pdbx_description
1 polymer ?
#
loop_
_entity_poly.entity_id
_entity_poly.type
_entity_poly.pdbx_seq_one_letter_code
_entity_poly.pdbx_strand_id
1 'polypeptide(L)'
;MLGSAKNVPGSAKLIRQLETEQKWLVKGTPDAFFKQLKLDKFDDDVLSNPQLKTWINYMKEYNAANPKSKATLIGTMAANYGERNLVDLLNDAIYVKDTAGAAKKLQSELFQRWMQKGWTPEYLFNTEFHLAQQKDWLFTNPLVITWGKYLSVYNRENHGKETTIWMMLADTGFNLKDVARMVEHLPSDTFFYASTRHEGRRPTGKSSIRHLDSVPR
;
A
#
# COMPACT_ATOMS: atom_id res chain seq x y z
N MET A 1 2.56 -31.90 30.57
CA MET A 1 1.95 -33.10 29.96
C MET A 1 2.44 -33.38 28.52
N LEU A 2 2.56 -32.38 27.62
CA LEU A 2 3.03 -32.62 26.24
C LEU A 2 4.50 -33.06 26.10
N GLY A 3 5.37 -32.73 27.05
CA GLY A 3 6.79 -33.12 27.02
C GLY A 3 7.02 -34.64 27.08
N SER A 4 6.18 -35.36 27.81
CA SER A 4 6.28 -36.81 28.02
C SER A 4 5.83 -37.63 26.80
N ALA A 5 4.96 -37.08 25.96
CA ALA A 5 4.41 -37.75 24.79
C ALA A 5 5.40 -37.80 23.60
N LYS A 6 6.41 -36.91 23.56
CA LYS A 6 7.36 -36.78 22.45
C LYS A 6 8.20 -38.03 22.16
N ASN A 7 8.25 -38.98 23.11
CA ASN A 7 9.00 -40.22 23.01
C ASN A 7 8.15 -41.42 22.53
N VAL A 8 6.86 -41.24 22.21
CA VAL A 8 5.99 -42.31 21.71
C VAL A 8 6.06 -42.38 20.17
N PRO A 9 6.51 -43.51 19.58
CA PRO A 9 6.54 -43.69 18.12
C PRO A 9 5.15 -43.47 17.51
N GLY A 10 5.05 -42.63 16.47
CA GLY A 10 3.78 -42.31 15.79
C GLY A 10 2.98 -41.15 16.41
N SER A 11 3.29 -40.69 17.62
CA SER A 11 2.56 -39.59 18.28
C SER A 11 2.94 -38.19 17.78
N ALA A 12 4.04 -38.04 17.04
CA ALA A 12 4.58 -36.75 16.61
C ALA A 12 3.58 -35.90 15.80
N LYS A 13 2.75 -36.54 14.96
CA LYS A 13 1.71 -35.85 14.19
C LYS A 13 0.62 -35.28 15.12
N LEU A 14 0.15 -36.08 16.08
CA LEU A 14 -0.85 -35.66 17.06
C LEU A 14 -0.31 -34.58 18.00
N ILE A 15 0.93 -34.69 18.48
CA ILE A 15 1.56 -33.67 19.34
C ILE A 15 1.69 -32.35 18.60
N ARG A 16 2.15 -32.36 17.34
CA ARG A 16 2.20 -31.15 16.52
C ARG A 16 0.81 -30.55 16.31
N GLN A 17 -0.20 -31.39 16.09
CA GLN A 17 -1.57 -30.92 15.94
C GLN A 17 -2.07 -30.27 17.24
N LEU A 18 -1.87 -30.89 18.40
CA LEU A 18 -2.26 -30.35 19.71
C LEU A 18 -1.48 -29.09 20.09
N GLU A 19 -0.16 -29.03 19.85
CA GLU A 19 0.66 -27.82 20.04
C GLU A 19 0.16 -26.67 19.15
N THR A 20 -0.31 -27.00 17.95
CA THR A 20 -0.86 -26.05 16.98
C THR A 20 -2.26 -25.57 17.40
N GLU A 21 -3.15 -26.48 17.82
CA GLU A 21 -4.47 -26.15 18.37
C GLU A 21 -4.35 -25.26 19.61
N GLN A 22 -3.43 -25.59 20.53
CA GLN A 22 -3.17 -24.78 21.72
C GLN A 22 -2.66 -23.37 21.37
N LYS A 23 -1.80 -23.23 20.35
CA LYS A 23 -1.35 -21.92 19.86
C LYS A 23 -2.52 -21.05 19.36
N TRP A 24 -3.47 -21.62 18.62
CA TRP A 24 -4.62 -20.86 18.09
C TRP A 24 -5.65 -20.52 19.15
N LEU A 25 -5.82 -21.38 20.16
CA LEU A 25 -6.69 -21.08 21.31
C LEU A 25 -6.21 -19.84 22.09
N VAL A 26 -4.90 -19.59 22.12
CA VAL A 26 -4.32 -18.42 22.81
C VAL A 26 -4.26 -17.18 21.91
N LYS A 27 -3.93 -17.33 20.61
CA LYS A 27 -3.68 -16.20 19.70
C LYS A 27 -4.89 -15.81 18.84
N GLY A 28 -5.85 -16.70 18.64
CA GLY A 28 -7.06 -16.45 17.85
C GLY A 28 -6.83 -16.34 16.34
N THR A 29 -7.71 -15.62 15.64
CA THR A 29 -7.55 -15.37 14.20
C THR A 29 -6.33 -14.48 13.92
N PRO A 30 -5.78 -14.47 12.69
CA PRO A 30 -4.73 -13.52 12.33
C PRO A 30 -5.10 -12.06 12.63
N ASP A 31 -6.35 -11.65 12.40
CA ASP A 31 -6.84 -10.32 12.76
C ASP A 31 -6.81 -10.05 14.27
N ALA A 32 -7.29 -10.99 15.08
CA ALA A 32 -7.25 -10.85 16.54
C ALA A 32 -5.81 -10.75 17.06
N PHE A 33 -4.89 -11.56 16.53
CA PHE A 33 -3.48 -11.49 16.90
C PHE A 33 -2.81 -10.20 16.42
N PHE A 34 -3.23 -9.65 15.27
CA PHE A 34 -2.76 -8.35 14.77
C PHE A 34 -3.07 -7.24 15.77
N LYS A 35 -4.31 -7.21 16.27
CA LYS A 35 -4.78 -6.27 17.31
C LYS A 35 -4.10 -6.49 18.65
N GLN A 36 -3.88 -7.75 19.05
CA GLN A 36 -3.16 -8.07 20.28
C GLN A 36 -1.72 -7.53 20.27
N LEU A 37 -1.08 -7.56 19.10
CA LEU A 37 0.25 -6.97 18.89
C LEU A 37 0.21 -5.45 18.72
N LYS A 38 -0.97 -4.83 18.80
CA LYS A 38 -1.22 -3.39 18.59
C LYS A 38 -0.77 -2.90 17.22
N LEU A 39 -0.77 -3.78 16.24
CA LEU A 39 -0.44 -3.44 14.86
C LEU A 39 -1.64 -2.79 14.15
N ASP A 40 -2.85 -2.92 14.68
CA ASP A 40 -4.08 -2.29 14.17
C ASP A 40 -4.13 -0.77 14.37
N LYS A 41 -3.25 -0.23 15.20
CA LYS A 41 -3.06 1.21 15.34
C LYS A 41 -2.34 1.73 14.11
N PHE A 42 -2.98 2.65 13.40
CA PHE A 42 -2.37 3.34 12.28
C PHE A 42 -1.14 4.12 12.77
N ASP A 43 0.03 3.68 12.34
CA ASP A 43 1.34 4.22 12.69
C ASP A 43 2.26 4.04 11.47
N ASP A 44 2.98 5.10 11.11
CA ASP A 44 3.80 5.17 9.89
C ASP A 44 4.95 4.13 9.94
N ASP A 45 5.33 3.70 11.14
CA ASP A 45 6.43 2.76 11.36
C ASP A 45 6.00 1.28 11.40
N VAL A 46 4.74 0.95 11.10
CA VAL A 46 4.24 -0.43 11.21
C VAL A 46 5.05 -1.43 10.37
N LEU A 47 5.55 -1.02 9.21
CA LEU A 47 6.37 -1.87 8.34
C LEU A 47 7.76 -2.16 8.90
N SER A 48 8.25 -1.30 9.81
CA SER A 48 9.51 -1.46 10.54
C SER A 48 9.30 -2.12 11.91
N ASN A 49 8.05 -2.26 12.36
CA ASN A 49 7.73 -2.79 13.69
C ASN A 49 8.16 -4.27 13.81
N PRO A 50 9.01 -4.63 14.79
CA PRO A 50 9.45 -6.01 15.00
C PRO A 50 8.29 -7.00 15.22
N GLN A 51 7.16 -6.55 15.77
CA GLN A 51 5.97 -7.38 15.98
C GLN A 51 5.31 -7.80 14.68
N LEU A 52 5.50 -7.05 13.59
CA LEU A 52 4.99 -7.44 12.27
C LEU A 52 5.62 -8.77 11.82
N LYS A 53 6.91 -9.00 12.10
CA LYS A 53 7.57 -10.28 11.80
C LYS A 53 6.96 -11.42 12.62
N THR A 54 6.67 -11.19 13.90
CA THR A 54 5.97 -12.15 14.76
C THR A 54 4.61 -12.51 14.19
N TRP A 55 3.85 -11.50 13.74
CA TRP A 55 2.55 -11.68 13.13
C TRP A 55 2.62 -12.44 11.79
N ILE A 56 3.55 -12.09 10.89
CA ILE A 56 3.72 -12.75 9.58
C ILE A 56 4.02 -14.24 9.76
N ASN A 57 4.88 -14.59 10.72
CA ASN A 57 5.17 -15.99 11.02
C ASN A 57 3.93 -16.73 11.53
N TYR A 58 3.15 -16.10 12.41
CA TYR A 58 1.89 -16.65 12.87
C TYR A 58 0.87 -16.85 11.74
N MET A 59 0.70 -15.84 10.88
CA MET A 59 -0.18 -15.91 9.71
C MET A 59 0.19 -17.08 8.79
N LYS A 60 1.49 -17.35 8.57
CA LYS A 60 1.94 -18.50 7.77
C LYS A 60 1.56 -19.83 8.40
N GLU A 61 1.77 -20.00 9.71
CA GLU A 61 1.34 -21.19 10.46
C GLU A 61 -0.19 -21.36 10.40
N TYR A 62 -0.94 -20.29 10.61
CA TYR A 62 -2.40 -20.27 10.52
C TYR A 62 -2.89 -20.68 9.13
N ASN A 63 -2.33 -20.12 8.06
CA ASN A 63 -2.72 -20.40 6.68
C ASN A 63 -2.39 -21.83 6.24
N ALA A 64 -1.30 -22.41 6.76
CA ALA A 64 -0.92 -23.79 6.46
C ALA A 64 -1.96 -24.79 6.99
N ALA A 65 -2.55 -24.48 8.15
CA ALA A 65 -3.59 -25.32 8.73
C ALA A 65 -5.02 -24.95 8.32
N ASN A 66 -5.25 -23.72 7.85
CA ASN A 66 -6.55 -23.23 7.42
C ASN A 66 -6.54 -22.94 5.91
N PRO A 67 -6.30 -23.94 5.03
CA PRO A 67 -6.07 -23.71 3.61
C PRO A 67 -7.28 -23.10 2.88
N LYS A 68 -8.49 -23.25 3.41
CA LYS A 68 -9.73 -22.69 2.86
C LYS A 68 -9.99 -21.24 3.27
N SER A 69 -9.31 -20.73 4.31
CA SER A 69 -9.55 -19.41 4.89
C SER A 69 -8.22 -18.73 5.23
N LYS A 70 -7.42 -18.49 4.19
CA LYS A 70 -6.09 -17.89 4.34
C LYS A 70 -6.21 -16.38 4.57
N ALA A 71 -5.45 -15.86 5.53
CA ALA A 71 -5.23 -14.44 5.71
C ALA A 71 -4.06 -13.96 4.84
N THR A 72 -4.05 -12.67 4.51
CA THR A 72 -2.91 -11.99 3.89
C THR A 72 -2.55 -10.77 4.71
N LEU A 73 -1.28 -10.33 4.65
CA LEU A 73 -0.85 -9.11 5.32
C LEU A 73 -1.66 -7.92 4.81
N ILE A 74 -1.70 -7.71 3.49
CA ILE A 74 -2.42 -6.59 2.90
C ILE A 74 -3.92 -6.62 3.22
N GLY A 75 -4.54 -7.81 3.23
CA GLY A 75 -5.96 -7.95 3.56
C GLY A 75 -6.25 -7.64 5.02
N THR A 76 -5.34 -7.99 5.93
CA THR A 76 -5.45 -7.67 7.35
C THR A 76 -5.26 -6.18 7.59
N MET A 77 -4.24 -5.57 6.97
CA MET A 77 -4.00 -4.12 7.08
C MET A 77 -5.20 -3.33 6.52
N ALA A 78 -5.73 -3.70 5.35
CA ALA A 78 -6.88 -3.02 4.76
C ALA A 78 -8.14 -3.13 5.64
N ALA A 79 -8.36 -4.28 6.28
CA ALA A 79 -9.48 -4.48 7.20
C ALA A 79 -9.38 -3.65 8.48
N ASN A 80 -8.16 -3.29 8.92
CA ASN A 80 -7.93 -2.55 10.16
C ASN A 80 -7.78 -1.04 9.93
N TYR A 81 -7.13 -0.62 8.85
CA TYR A 81 -6.87 0.81 8.58
C TYR A 81 -7.85 1.44 7.60
N GLY A 82 -8.54 0.64 6.79
CA GLY A 82 -9.22 1.10 5.59
C GLY A 82 -8.27 1.24 4.39
N GLU A 83 -8.83 1.16 3.18
CA GLU A 83 -8.03 1.11 1.94
C GLU A 83 -7.29 2.43 1.71
N ARG A 84 -7.93 3.59 1.97
CA ARG A 84 -7.34 4.92 1.80
C ARG A 84 -6.13 5.16 2.70
N ASN A 85 -6.28 4.96 4.01
CA ASN A 85 -5.17 5.16 4.96
C ASN A 85 -4.01 4.22 4.66
N LEU A 86 -4.31 2.98 4.25
CA LEU A 86 -3.28 2.04 3.82
C LEU A 86 -2.54 2.52 2.56
N VAL A 87 -3.22 3.14 1.61
CA VAL A 87 -2.54 3.77 0.46
C VAL A 87 -1.58 4.86 0.91
N ASP A 88 -2.00 5.73 1.82
CA ASP A 88 -1.18 6.83 2.33
C ASP A 88 0.08 6.29 3.03
N LEU A 89 -0.10 5.35 3.97
CA LEU A 89 1.01 4.66 4.66
C LEU A 89 2.01 4.02 3.69
N LEU A 90 1.51 3.32 2.66
CA LEU A 90 2.38 2.68 1.68
C LEU A 90 3.09 3.71 0.79
N ASN A 91 2.43 4.82 0.45
CA ASN A 91 3.02 5.90 -0.34
C ASN A 91 4.10 6.65 0.42
N ASP A 92 4.04 6.74 1.74
CA ASP A 92 5.13 7.33 2.53
C ASP A 92 6.28 6.34 2.68
N ALA A 93 5.96 5.07 2.93
CA ALA A 93 6.95 4.02 3.10
C ALA A 93 7.80 3.73 1.84
N ILE A 94 7.37 4.09 0.62
CA ILE A 94 8.24 3.91 -0.57
C ILE A 94 9.46 4.85 -0.58
N TYR A 95 9.45 5.92 0.21
CA TYR A 95 10.53 6.90 0.29
C TYR A 95 11.53 6.62 1.42
N VAL A 96 11.18 5.73 2.35
CA VAL A 96 12.05 5.30 3.44
C VAL A 96 12.87 4.09 2.97
N LYS A 97 14.21 4.22 3.00
CA LYS A 97 15.15 3.23 2.45
C LYS A 97 14.85 1.79 2.90
N ASP A 98 14.54 1.60 4.17
CA ASP A 98 14.38 0.28 4.78
C ASP A 98 13.01 -0.36 4.51
N THR A 99 11.96 0.44 4.27
CA THR A 99 10.60 -0.05 4.02
C THR A 99 10.20 -0.01 2.55
N ALA A 100 10.96 0.69 1.69
CA ALA A 100 10.60 0.91 0.29
C ALA A 100 10.35 -0.37 -0.52
N GLY A 101 11.16 -1.41 -0.30
CA GLY A 101 10.98 -2.70 -0.97
C GLY A 101 9.67 -3.40 -0.55
N ALA A 102 9.37 -3.39 0.75
CA ALA A 102 8.15 -3.98 1.29
C ALA A 102 6.91 -3.19 0.86
N ALA A 103 6.97 -1.86 0.91
CA ALA A 103 5.90 -0.97 0.53
C ALA A 103 5.49 -1.15 -0.95
N LYS A 104 6.46 -1.21 -1.87
CA LYS A 104 6.19 -1.48 -3.30
C LYS A 104 5.52 -2.84 -3.52
N LYS A 105 5.97 -3.87 -2.80
CA LYS A 105 5.36 -5.20 -2.87
C LYS A 105 3.92 -5.18 -2.36
N LEU A 106 3.69 -4.53 -1.22
CA LEU A 106 2.35 -4.38 -0.63
C LEU A 106 1.42 -3.55 -1.51
N GLN A 107 1.90 -2.51 -2.18
CA GLN A 107 1.11 -1.75 -3.17
C GLN A 107 0.67 -2.66 -4.34
N SER A 108 1.55 -3.52 -4.85
CA SER A 108 1.16 -4.52 -5.86
C SER A 108 0.14 -5.52 -5.33
N GLU A 109 0.31 -6.03 -4.11
CA GLU A 109 -0.66 -6.94 -3.47
C GLU A 109 -2.02 -6.26 -3.24
N LEU A 110 -2.03 -4.96 -2.93
CA LEU A 110 -3.23 -4.15 -2.76
C LEU A 110 -4.01 -4.03 -4.07
N PHE A 111 -3.32 -3.77 -5.19
CA PHE A 111 -3.94 -3.72 -6.51
C PHE A 111 -4.53 -5.07 -6.91
N GLN A 112 -3.80 -6.16 -6.67
CA GLN A 112 -4.31 -7.52 -6.91
C GLN A 112 -5.55 -7.82 -6.07
N ARG A 113 -5.57 -7.37 -4.80
CA ARG A 113 -6.73 -7.49 -3.93
C ARG A 113 -7.93 -6.72 -4.48
N TRP A 114 -7.76 -5.48 -4.94
CA TRP A 114 -8.86 -4.71 -5.53
C TRP A 114 -9.43 -5.38 -6.78
N MET A 115 -8.57 -5.94 -7.64
CA MET A 115 -9.03 -6.72 -8.80
C MET A 115 -9.80 -7.98 -8.39
N GLN A 116 -9.34 -8.71 -7.35
CA GLN A 116 -10.06 -9.86 -6.81
C GLN A 116 -11.42 -9.50 -6.21
N LYS A 117 -11.58 -8.27 -5.69
CA LYS A 117 -12.88 -7.72 -5.24
C LYS A 117 -13.75 -7.26 -6.41
N GLY A 118 -13.25 -7.28 -7.64
CA GLY A 118 -13.95 -6.79 -8.84
C GLY A 118 -14.02 -5.26 -8.92
N TRP A 119 -13.14 -4.54 -8.21
CA TRP A 119 -13.17 -3.08 -8.17
C TRP A 119 -12.58 -2.48 -9.45
N THR A 120 -13.40 -1.74 -10.19
CA THR A 120 -12.93 -1.04 -11.39
C THR A 120 -12.21 0.27 -11.03
N PRO A 121 -11.42 0.85 -11.95
CA PRO A 121 -10.85 2.18 -11.74
C PRO A 121 -11.92 3.24 -11.44
N GLU A 122 -13.11 3.16 -12.06
CA GLU A 122 -14.26 4.04 -11.81
C GLU A 122 -14.77 3.91 -10.37
N TYR A 123 -14.94 2.67 -9.89
CA TYR A 123 -15.38 2.42 -8.53
C TYR A 123 -14.40 3.01 -7.51
N LEU A 124 -13.10 2.77 -7.68
CA LEU A 124 -12.07 3.35 -6.81
C LEU A 124 -12.07 4.87 -6.85
N PHE A 125 -12.20 5.46 -8.04
CA PHE A 125 -12.20 6.91 -8.22
C PHE A 125 -13.36 7.60 -7.50
N ASN A 126 -14.58 7.11 -7.74
CA ASN A 126 -15.81 7.77 -7.27
C ASN A 126 -16.23 7.35 -5.86
N THR A 127 -16.08 6.06 -5.55
CA THR A 127 -16.68 5.45 -4.36
C THR A 127 -15.67 5.24 -3.24
N GLU A 128 -14.49 4.69 -3.53
CA GLU A 128 -13.52 4.42 -2.45
C GLU A 128 -12.69 5.66 -2.09
N PHE A 129 -12.23 6.42 -3.10
CA PHE A 129 -11.36 7.58 -2.89
C PHE A 129 -12.10 8.92 -2.95
N HIS A 130 -13.35 8.94 -3.43
CA HIS A 130 -14.17 10.14 -3.57
C HIS A 130 -13.44 11.28 -4.31
N LEU A 131 -12.65 10.94 -5.34
CA LEU A 131 -11.80 11.88 -6.07
C LEU A 131 -12.62 12.90 -6.86
N ALA A 132 -13.69 12.48 -7.51
CA ALA A 132 -14.60 13.39 -8.24
C ALA A 132 -15.20 14.46 -7.32
N GLN A 133 -15.41 14.15 -6.03
CA GLN A 133 -15.97 15.09 -5.06
C GLN A 133 -14.98 16.20 -4.67
N GLN A 134 -13.69 16.03 -4.95
CA GLN A 134 -12.65 17.03 -4.71
C GLN A 134 -12.73 18.22 -5.68
N LYS A 135 -13.45 18.07 -6.80
CA LYS A 135 -13.65 19.11 -7.83
C LYS A 135 -12.31 19.72 -8.26
N ASP A 136 -12.15 21.03 -8.12
CA ASP A 136 -10.98 21.78 -8.56
C ASP A 136 -9.67 21.32 -7.86
N TRP A 137 -9.76 20.61 -6.72
CA TRP A 137 -8.60 20.06 -5.97
C TRP A 137 -8.29 18.59 -6.29
N LEU A 138 -8.93 18.02 -7.32
CA LEU A 138 -8.79 16.61 -7.67
C LEU A 138 -7.33 16.23 -7.93
N PHE A 139 -6.64 16.95 -8.81
CA PHE A 139 -5.26 16.60 -9.21
C PHE A 139 -4.21 16.92 -8.13
N THR A 140 -4.57 17.67 -7.09
CA THR A 140 -3.68 17.89 -5.93
C THR A 140 -3.78 16.77 -4.90
N ASN A 141 -4.78 15.88 -4.99
CA ASN A 141 -4.94 14.78 -4.07
C ASN A 141 -3.96 13.62 -4.42
N PRO A 142 -3.08 13.19 -3.50
CA PRO A 142 -2.07 12.16 -3.77
C PRO A 142 -2.68 10.80 -4.16
N LEU A 143 -3.94 10.52 -3.80
CA LEU A 143 -4.63 9.31 -4.20
C LEU A 143 -4.83 9.19 -5.71
N VAL A 144 -4.84 10.31 -6.47
CA VAL A 144 -4.87 10.29 -7.93
C VAL A 144 -3.68 9.54 -8.51
N ILE A 145 -2.50 9.66 -7.89
CA ILE A 145 -1.29 8.98 -8.35
C ILE A 145 -1.43 7.46 -8.15
N THR A 146 -1.90 7.03 -6.98
CA THR A 146 -2.15 5.60 -6.71
C THR A 146 -3.22 5.05 -7.64
N TRP A 147 -4.32 5.78 -7.81
CA TRP A 147 -5.39 5.42 -8.72
C TRP A 147 -4.89 5.29 -10.17
N GLY A 148 -4.05 6.22 -10.64
CA GLY A 148 -3.49 6.16 -12.00
C GLY A 148 -2.57 4.95 -12.21
N LYS A 149 -1.81 4.57 -11.18
CA LYS A 149 -1.04 3.32 -11.18
C LYS A 149 -1.96 2.10 -11.28
N TYR A 150 -3.04 2.07 -10.49
CA TYR A 150 -4.01 0.99 -10.54
C TYR A 150 -4.68 0.89 -11.90
N LEU A 151 -5.15 2.01 -12.47
CA LEU A 151 -5.70 2.08 -13.83
C LEU A 151 -4.76 1.45 -14.86
N SER A 152 -3.46 1.76 -14.77
CA SER A 152 -2.46 1.20 -15.68
C SER A 152 -2.32 -0.32 -15.57
N VAL A 153 -2.40 -0.87 -14.35
CA VAL A 153 -2.39 -2.32 -14.12
C VAL A 153 -3.70 -2.94 -14.60
N TYR A 154 -4.83 -2.34 -14.23
CA TYR A 154 -6.16 -2.83 -14.59
C TYR A 154 -6.34 -2.92 -16.11
N ASN A 155 -5.96 -1.88 -16.86
CA ASN A 155 -6.06 -1.88 -18.32
C ASN A 155 -5.16 -2.93 -18.98
N ARG A 156 -3.98 -3.22 -18.39
CA ARG A 156 -3.09 -4.28 -18.87
C ARG A 156 -3.70 -5.67 -18.70
N GLU A 157 -4.42 -5.90 -17.60
CA GLU A 157 -5.03 -7.21 -17.34
C GLU A 157 -6.42 -7.36 -18.00
N ASN A 158 -7.03 -6.25 -18.45
CA ASN A 158 -8.39 -6.22 -19.03
C ASN A 158 -8.40 -5.61 -20.43
N HIS A 159 -7.59 -6.17 -21.33
CA HIS A 159 -7.51 -5.74 -22.72
C HIS A 159 -8.89 -5.72 -23.42
N GLY A 160 -9.15 -4.67 -24.20
CA GLY A 160 -10.41 -4.44 -24.93
C GLY A 160 -11.55 -3.84 -24.09
N LYS A 161 -11.30 -3.55 -22.81
CA LYS A 161 -12.22 -2.82 -21.90
C LYS A 161 -11.49 -1.68 -21.20
N GLU A 162 -10.46 -1.12 -21.85
CA GLU A 162 -9.64 -0.07 -21.28
C GLU A 162 -10.46 1.18 -21.01
N THR A 163 -10.22 1.78 -19.86
CA THR A 163 -10.77 3.08 -19.46
C THR A 163 -9.65 4.11 -19.35
N THR A 164 -10.00 5.39 -19.31
CA THR A 164 -9.04 6.50 -19.20
C THR A 164 -9.54 7.55 -18.23
N ILE A 165 -8.64 8.39 -17.71
CA ILE A 165 -9.05 9.52 -16.88
C ILE A 165 -10.02 10.46 -17.62
N TRP A 166 -9.90 10.60 -18.93
CA TRP A 166 -10.78 11.44 -19.73
C TRP A 166 -12.20 10.89 -19.82
N MET A 167 -12.34 9.58 -20.02
CA MET A 167 -13.64 8.90 -20.00
C MET A 167 -14.31 9.06 -18.63
N MET A 168 -13.53 8.85 -17.55
CA MET A 168 -14.06 8.95 -16.19
C MET A 168 -14.45 10.38 -15.81
N LEU A 169 -13.65 11.38 -16.17
CA LEU A 169 -13.99 12.79 -15.95
C LEU A 169 -15.25 13.18 -16.74
N ALA A 170 -15.39 12.72 -17.99
CA ALA A 170 -16.57 12.97 -18.80
C ALA A 170 -17.83 12.34 -18.18
N ASP A 171 -17.76 11.10 -17.69
CA ASP A 171 -18.86 10.40 -17.04
C ASP A 171 -19.31 11.07 -15.73
N THR A 172 -18.39 11.75 -15.04
CA THR A 172 -18.70 12.55 -13.84
C THR A 172 -19.31 13.93 -14.15
N GLY A 173 -19.38 14.32 -15.44
CA GLY A 173 -19.92 15.61 -15.88
C GLY A 173 -18.91 16.76 -15.87
N PHE A 174 -17.62 16.49 -15.66
CA PHE A 174 -16.58 17.52 -15.80
C PHE A 174 -16.41 17.90 -17.27
N ASN A 175 -16.45 19.19 -17.55
CA ASN A 175 -16.15 19.74 -18.86
C ASN A 175 -14.71 20.30 -18.91
N LEU A 176 -14.29 20.74 -20.10
CA LEU A 176 -12.93 21.26 -20.31
C LEU A 176 -12.59 22.46 -19.42
N LYS A 177 -13.56 23.32 -19.08
CA LYS A 177 -13.32 24.46 -18.18
C LYS A 177 -13.07 24.00 -16.74
N ASP A 178 -13.72 22.92 -16.31
CA ASP A 178 -13.48 22.35 -14.98
C ASP A 178 -12.08 21.76 -14.90
N VAL A 179 -11.67 21.02 -15.93
CA VAL A 179 -10.30 20.49 -16.04
C VAL A 179 -9.27 21.62 -16.06
N ALA A 180 -9.52 22.71 -16.79
CA ALA A 180 -8.63 23.87 -16.80
C ALA A 180 -8.43 24.44 -15.39
N ARG A 181 -9.51 24.62 -14.61
CA ARG A 181 -9.41 25.07 -13.21
C ARG A 181 -8.65 24.08 -12.34
N MET A 182 -8.88 22.78 -12.49
CA MET A 182 -8.12 21.76 -11.74
C MET A 182 -6.61 21.84 -12.02
N VAL A 183 -6.24 22.12 -13.27
CA VAL A 183 -4.84 22.26 -13.68
C VAL A 183 -4.20 23.54 -13.10
N GLU A 184 -4.96 24.63 -12.96
CA GLU A 184 -4.48 25.87 -12.33
C GLU A 184 -4.09 25.68 -10.85
N HIS A 185 -4.66 24.68 -10.18
CA HIS A 185 -4.32 24.34 -8.79
C HIS A 185 -3.09 23.43 -8.64
N LEU A 186 -2.55 22.90 -9.74
CA LEU A 186 -1.35 22.07 -9.67
C LEU A 186 -0.13 22.92 -9.27
N PRO A 187 0.78 22.37 -8.43
CA PRO A 187 2.06 23.01 -8.15
C PRO A 187 2.79 23.38 -9.46
N SER A 188 3.34 24.58 -9.55
CA SER A 188 3.97 25.10 -10.78
C SER A 188 5.15 24.25 -11.27
N ASP A 189 5.79 23.50 -10.38
CA ASP A 189 6.89 22.57 -10.67
C ASP A 189 6.41 21.22 -11.26
N THR A 190 5.12 20.91 -11.19
CA THR A 190 4.51 19.68 -11.76
C THR A 190 4.85 19.51 -13.25
N PHE A 191 4.90 20.60 -14.02
CA PHE A 191 5.20 20.58 -15.45
C PHE A 191 6.69 20.55 -15.79
N PHE A 192 7.58 20.90 -14.85
CA PHE A 192 9.03 20.87 -15.06
C PHE A 192 9.62 19.45 -14.98
N TYR A 193 8.98 18.53 -14.25
CA TYR A 193 9.40 17.13 -14.17
C TYR A 193 9.00 16.31 -15.41
N ALA A 194 7.99 16.75 -16.19
CA ALA A 194 7.57 16.05 -17.40
C ALA A 194 8.54 16.29 -18.58
N SER A 195 9.12 17.49 -18.70
CA SER A 195 10.09 17.82 -19.75
C SER A 195 11.47 17.20 -19.53
N THR A 196 11.89 17.03 -18.27
CA THR A 196 13.21 16.47 -17.92
C THR A 196 13.29 14.94 -18.03
N ARG A 197 12.17 14.23 -18.19
CA ARG A 197 12.17 12.77 -18.44
C ARG A 197 12.57 12.39 -19.87
N HIS A 198 12.46 13.32 -20.82
CA HIS A 198 12.93 13.11 -22.20
C HIS A 198 14.40 13.48 -22.41
N GLU A 199 15.02 14.21 -21.48
CA GLU A 199 16.45 14.57 -21.55
C GLU A 199 17.18 14.09 -20.30
N GLY A 200 17.76 12.89 -20.41
CA GLY A 200 18.60 12.32 -19.38
C GLY A 200 19.84 13.15 -19.11
N ARG A 201 19.76 14.11 -18.16
CA ARG A 201 20.92 14.65 -17.44
C ARG A 201 20.55 14.93 -15.98
N ARG A 202 21.26 14.26 -15.07
CA ARG A 202 21.23 14.58 -13.63
C ARG A 202 21.86 15.96 -13.40
N PRO A 203 21.31 16.83 -12.53
CA PRO A 203 22.08 17.94 -12.00
C PRO A 203 23.02 17.41 -10.90
N THR A 204 24.30 17.32 -11.20
CA THR A 204 25.36 17.26 -10.18
C THR A 204 25.64 18.68 -9.73
N GLY A 205 25.23 19.03 -8.50
CA GLY A 205 25.53 20.33 -7.90
C GLY A 205 25.78 20.18 -6.40
N LYS A 206 27.01 19.79 -6.03
CA LYS A 206 27.52 20.03 -4.68
C LYS A 206 27.67 21.54 -4.52
N SER A 207 26.79 22.18 -3.77
CA SER A 207 27.04 23.53 -3.26
C SER A 207 28.07 23.42 -2.15
N SER A 208 29.30 23.87 -2.43
CA SER A 208 30.33 24.09 -1.42
C SER A 208 30.69 25.57 -1.52
N ILE A 209 30.07 26.38 -0.69
CA ILE A 209 30.37 27.80 -0.53
C ILE A 209 31.69 27.89 0.23
N ARG A 210 32.76 28.30 -0.45
CA ARG A 210 33.99 28.75 0.22
C ARG A 210 33.81 30.23 0.56
N HIS A 211 33.82 30.55 1.85
CA HIS A 211 34.09 31.89 2.33
C HIS A 211 35.51 32.29 1.95
N LEU A 212 35.64 33.44 1.28
CA LEU A 212 36.88 34.19 1.19
C LEU A 212 36.70 35.45 2.04
N ASP A 213 37.30 35.42 3.23
CA ASP A 213 37.66 36.63 3.97
C ASP A 213 38.88 37.26 3.28
N SER A 214 38.86 38.58 3.10
CA SER A 214 39.87 39.51 3.63
C SER A 214 39.76 40.90 2.99
N VAL A 215 39.38 41.87 3.80
CA VAL A 215 39.76 43.29 3.65
C VAL A 215 40.84 43.55 4.70
N PRO A 216 41.90 44.29 4.36
CA PRO A 216 42.27 45.37 5.27
C PRO A 216 42.73 46.67 4.57
N ARG A 217 42.19 47.77 5.13
CA ARG A 217 42.60 49.18 5.15
C ARG A 217 42.76 49.93 3.84
#